data_AF-A0A2H1W277-F1
#
_entry.id   AF-A0A2H1W277-F1
#
_cell.length_a   1.000
_cell.length_b   1.000
_cell.length_c   1.000
_cell.angle_alpha   90.00
_cell.angle_beta   90.00
_cell.angle_gamma   90.00
#
_symmetry.space_group_name_H-M   'P 1'
#
loop_
_entity.id
_entity.type
_entity.pdbx_description
1 polymer ?
#
loop_
_entity_poly.entity_id
_entity_poly.type
_entity_poly.pdbx_seq_one_letter_code
_entity_poly.pdbx_strand_id
1 'polypeptide(L)' 'MKFVNIKTSNVEGFTFYDEKIADHVLVLMVKGLRKKFKQPIAYYFTNALNKAQLKDIFKKNVSYVRSTGLKVVCD' A
#
# COMPACT_ATOMS: atom_id res chain seq x y z
N MET A 1 13.02 2.97 16.36
CA MET A 1 14.20 2.21 15.90
C MET A 1 14.40 2.54 14.43
N LYS A 2 15.55 3.10 14.02
CA LYS A 2 15.80 3.48 12.62
C LYS A 2 16.47 2.31 11.90
N PHE A 3 15.91 1.88 10.78
CA PHE A 3 16.49 0.82 9.96
C PHE A 3 17.18 1.45 8.74
N VAL A 4 18.45 1.13 8.55
CA VAL A 4 19.22 1.57 7.38
C VAL A 4 19.27 0.39 6.41
N ASN A 5 18.78 0.59 5.18
CA ASN A 5 18.95 -0.38 4.13
C ASN A 5 20.39 -0.28 3.59
N ILE A 6 21.22 -1.26 3.97
CA ILE A 6 22.66 -1.29 3.66
C ILE A 6 22.93 -1.37 2.15
N LYS A 7 21.98 -1.92 1.37
CA LYS A 7 22.15 -2.08 -0.09
C LYS A 7 21.83 -0.82 -0.88
N THR A 8 20.88 -0.02 -0.41
CA THR A 8 20.43 1.20 -1.10
C THR A 8 20.91 2.49 -0.43
N SER A 9 21.60 2.37 0.71
CA SER A 9 22.03 3.49 1.57
C SER A 9 20.90 4.40 2.02
N ASN A 10 19.65 3.97 1.85
CA ASN A 10 18.46 4.72 2.21
C ASN A 10 17.99 4.32 3.61
N VAL A 11 17.50 5.31 4.35
CA VAL A 11 16.87 5.07 5.64
C VAL A 11 15.41 4.69 5.40
N GLU A 12 14.99 3.53 5.91
CA GLU A 12 13.65 2.99 5.74
C GLU A 12 12.88 3.03 7.07
N GLY A 13 11.57 2.74 7.01
CA GLY A 13 10.69 2.69 8.19
C GLY A 13 10.07 4.03 8.56
N PHE A 14 9.98 4.98 7.61
CA PHE A 14 9.26 6.23 7.79
C PHE A 14 7.92 6.22 7.05
N THR A 15 6.98 7.04 7.54
CA THR A 15 5.69 7.24 6.89
C THR A 15 5.86 7.95 5.56
N PHE A 16 5.10 7.54 4.55
CA PHE A 16 5.14 8.12 3.21
C PHE A 16 4.71 9.59 3.11
N TYR A 17 4.03 10.13 4.14
CA TYR A 17 3.47 11.50 4.12
C TYR A 17 4.17 12.47 5.06
N ASP A 18 4.54 12.03 6.27
CA ASP A 18 5.00 12.92 7.34
C ASP A 18 6.46 12.71 7.74
N GLU A 19 7.20 11.81 7.08
CA GLU A 19 8.58 11.40 7.42
C GLU A 19 8.78 11.01 8.91
N LYS A 20 7.69 10.66 9.61
CA LYS A 20 7.72 10.16 10.99
C LYS A 20 8.05 8.68 10.99
N ILE A 21 8.61 8.16 12.08
CA ILE A 21 8.79 6.72 12.24
C ILE A 21 7.42 6.06 12.11
N ALA A 22 7.29 5.09 11.21
CA ALA A 22 6.07 4.35 11.00
C ALA A 22 5.83 3.35 12.14
N ASP A 23 4.61 3.27 12.66
CA ASP A 23 4.16 2.27 13.64
C ASP A 23 3.27 1.19 13.01
N HIS A 24 2.68 1.46 11.84
CA HIS A 24 1.76 0.59 11.15
C HIS A 24 2.13 0.41 9.67
N VAL A 25 1.68 -0.72 9.12
CA VAL A 25 1.78 -1.02 7.68
C VAL A 25 0.39 -1.27 7.12
N LEU A 26 -0.02 -0.46 6.15
CA LEU A 26 -1.19 -0.71 5.34
C LEU A 26 -0.80 -1.60 4.16
N VAL A 27 -1.39 -2.80 4.11
CA VAL A 27 -1.21 -3.73 2.99
C VAL A 27 -2.51 -3.84 2.21
N LEU A 28 -2.44 -3.56 0.91
CA LEU A 28 -3.56 -3.77 0.00
C LEU A 28 -3.37 -5.11 -0.71
N MET A 29 -4.42 -5.92 -0.71
CA MET A 29 -4.44 -7.23 -1.36
C MET A 29 -5.58 -7.31 -2.35
N VAL A 30 -5.32 -7.91 -3.51
CA VAL A 30 -6.38 -8.34 -4.42
C VAL A 30 -6.77 -9.77 -4.08
N LYS A 31 -8.08 -10.03 -4.08
CA LYS A 31 -8.64 -11.35 -3.84
C LYS A 31 -9.47 -11.76 -5.04
N GLY A 32 -9.26 -12.99 -5.51
CA GLY A 32 -10.08 -13.57 -6.56
C GLY A 32 -11.50 -13.83 -6.11
N LEU A 33 -12.46 -13.39 -6.92
CA LEU A 33 -13.88 -13.68 -6.69
C LEU A 33 -14.24 -15.10 -7.12
N ARG A 34 -13.81 -15.53 -8.32
CA ARG A 34 -14.11 -16.87 -8.88
C ARG A 34 -13.12 -17.94 -8.45
N LYS A 35 -11.83 -17.59 -8.38
CA LYS A 35 -10.75 -18.50 -7.96
C LYS A 35 -10.24 -18.07 -6.60
N LYS A 36 -9.93 -19.03 -5.73
CA LYS A 36 -9.35 -18.77 -4.40
C LYS A 36 -7.88 -18.34 -4.55
N PHE A 37 -7.64 -17.11 -4.97
CA PHE A 37 -6.32 -16.49 -4.99
C PHE A 37 -6.32 -15.22 -4.14
N LYS A 38 -5.16 -14.91 -3.56
CA LYS A 38 -4.87 -13.65 -2.87
C LYS A 38 -3.46 -13.22 -3.23
N GLN A 39 -3.27 -11.94 -3.53
CA GLN A 39 -1.94 -11.39 -3.79
C GLN A 39 -1.83 -10.00 -3.15
N PRO A 40 -0.76 -9.70 -2.39
CA PRO A 40 -0.46 -8.33 -1.99
C PRO A 40 -0.06 -7.50 -3.21
N ILE A 41 -0.61 -6.30 -3.34
CA ILE A 41 -0.36 -5.40 -4.48
C ILE A 41 0.39 -4.13 -4.07
N ALA A 42 0.25 -3.70 -2.82
CA ALA A 42 0.90 -2.50 -2.34
C ALA A 42 1.09 -2.56 -0.82
N TYR A 43 2.16 -1.91 -0.36
CA TYR A 43 2.50 -1.75 1.04
C TYR A 43 2.81 -0.28 1.30
N TYR A 44 2.26 0.25 2.39
CA TYR A 44 2.47 1.63 2.83
C TYR A 44 2.80 1.65 4.32
N PHE A 45 3.90 2.31 4.68
CA PHE A 45 4.28 2.60 6.05
C PHE A 45 3.55 3.86 6.50
N THR A 46 2.82 3.79 7.61
CA THR A 46 1.89 4.86 8.05
C THR A 46 1.81 4.91 9.57
N ASN A 47 1.38 6.05 10.14
CA ASN A 47 1.02 6.16 11.56
C ASN A 47 -0.50 6.24 11.78
N ALA A 48 -1.15 7.08 10.98
CA ALA A 48 -2.59 7.13 10.85
C ALA A 48 -2.89 7.75 9.48
N LEU A 49 -3.88 7.23 8.78
CA LEU A 49 -4.33 7.79 7.50
C LEU A 49 -5.65 8.51 7.72
N ASN A 50 -5.73 9.76 7.26
CA ASN A 50 -7.01 10.44 7.19
C ASN A 50 -7.84 9.86 6.01
N LYS A 51 -9.18 9.96 6.10
CA LYS A 51 -10.13 9.45 5.11
C LYS A 51 -9.83 9.91 3.68
N ALA A 52 -9.39 11.15 3.51
CA ALA A 52 -9.00 11.69 2.21
C ALA A 52 -7.78 10.96 1.62
N GLN A 53 -6.71 10.83 2.40
CA GLN A 53 -5.49 10.13 1.99
C GLN A 53 -5.79 8.66 1.65
N LEU A 54 -6.60 7.99 2.48
CA LEU A 54 -6.99 6.60 2.22
C LEU A 54 -7.76 6.46 0.91
N LYS A 55 -8.70 7.37 0.63
CA LYS A 55 -9.46 7.39 -0.63
C LYS A 55 -8.55 7.55 -1.85
N ASP A 56 -7.54 8.40 -1.77
CA ASP A 56 -6.60 8.62 -2.86
C ASP A 56 -5.69 7.42 -3.08
N ILE A 57 -5.22 6.78 -2.00
CA ILE A 57 -4.49 5.51 -2.07
C ILE A 57 -5.34 4.45 -2.76
N PHE A 58 -6.61 4.28 -2.37
CA PHE A 58 -7.49 3.30 -3.00
C PHE A 58 -7.72 3.60 -4.48
N LYS A 59 -8.08 4.84 -4.84
CA LYS A 59 -8.28 5.22 -6.25
C LYS A 59 -7.06 4.94 -7.11
N LYS A 60 -5.87 5.29 -6.61
CA LYS A 60 -4.60 5.05 -7.31
C LYS A 60 -4.37 3.55 -7.53
N ASN A 61 -4.50 2.75 -6.49
CA ASN A 61 -4.28 1.30 -6.59
C ASN A 61 -5.33 0.60 -7.45
N VAL A 62 -6.61 0.97 -7.35
CA VAL A 62 -7.67 0.45 -8.22
C VAL A 62 -7.38 0.78 -9.69
N SER A 63 -6.88 1.98 -9.98
CA SER A 63 -6.50 2.35 -11.35
C SER A 63 -5.37 1.47 -11.91
N TYR A 64 -4.35 1.16 -11.09
CA TYR A 64 -3.28 0.24 -11.48
C TYR A 64 -3.78 -1.19 -11.66
N VAL A 65 -4.63 -1.69 -10.75
CA VAL A 65 -5.22 -3.03 -10.88
C VAL A 65 -6.06 -3.13 -12.17
N ARG A 66 -6.79 -2.08 -12.53
CA ARG A 66 -7.54 -2.05 -13.81
C ARG A 66 -6.60 -2.08 -15.02
N SER A 67 -5.45 -1.40 -14.95
CA SER A 67 -4.46 -1.39 -16.05
C SER A 67 -3.79 -2.76 -16.30
N THR A 68 -3.80 -3.68 -15.33
CA THR A 68 -3.28 -5.05 -15.53
C THR A 68 -4.29 -5.97 -16.24
N GLY A 69 -5.48 -5.48 -16.59
CA GLY A 69 -6.55 -6.26 -17.21
C GLY A 69 -7.47 -6.96 -16.19
N LEU A 70 -7.24 -6.77 -14.89
CA LEU A 70 -8.13 -7.29 -13.86
C LEU A 70 -9.39 -6.41 -13.73
N LYS A 71 -10.56 -7.05 -13.79
CA LYS A 71 -11.84 -6.37 -13.54
C LYS A 71 -12.11 -6.29 -12.03
N VAL A 72 -12.04 -5.08 -11.48
CA VAL A 72 -12.44 -4.79 -10.10
C VAL A 72 -13.96 -4.60 -10.05
N VAL A 73 -14.66 -5.41 -9.27
CA VAL A 73 -16.14 -5.45 -9.22
C VAL A 73 -16.70 -4.82 -7.93
N CYS A 74 -15.88 -4.68 -6.89
CA CYS A 74 -16.26 -4.14 -5.59
C CYS A 74 -15.11 -3.28 -5.07
N ASP A 75 -15.41 -2.05 -4.68
CA ASP A 75 -14.52 -1.02 -4.11
C ASP A 75 -15.08 -0.54 -2.77
#